data_AF-A0A8T8I604-F1
#
_entry.id   AF-A0A8T8I604-F1
#
_cell.length_a   1.000
_cell.length_b   1.000
_cell.length_c   1.000
_cell.angle_alpha   90.00
_cell.angle_beta   90.00
_cell.angle_gamma   90.00
#
_symmetry.space_group_name_H-M   'P 1'
#
loop_
_entity.id
_entity.type
_entity.pdbx_description
1 polymer ?
#
loop_
_entity_poly.entity_id
_entity_poly.type
_entity_poly.pdbx_seq_one_letter_code
_entity_poly.pdbx_strand_id
1 'polypeptide(L)' 'MGFPDYYGQNLDALYDCLTDLSWLPPGEHVLVWEGGDEDVAAVLADAEEAMSSGRRTLTVRRPG' A
#
# COMPACT_ATOMS: atom_id res chain seq x y z
N MET A 1 3.61 11.35 8.04
CA MET A 1 3.78 10.08 7.31
C MET A 1 3.13 8.99 8.15
N GLY A 2 2.21 8.22 7.59
CA GLY A 2 1.39 7.24 8.32
C GLY A 2 1.95 5.81 8.32
N PHE A 3 3.20 5.63 7.90
CA PHE A 3 3.88 4.34 7.95
C PHE A 3 4.43 4.06 9.36
N PRO A 4 4.51 2.79 9.78
CA PRO A 4 5.11 2.40 11.06
C PRO A 4 6.60 2.73 11.14
N ASP A 5 7.13 2.85 12.38
CA ASP A 5 8.54 3.17 12.63
C ASP A 5 9.53 2.12 12.07
N TYR A 6 9.08 0.90 11.77
CA TYR A 6 9.89 -0.17 11.16
C TYR A 6 9.94 -0.14 9.63
N TYR A 7 9.38 0.90 8.98
CA TYR A 7 9.41 1.01 7.54
C TYR A 7 10.86 1.16 7.01
N GLY A 8 11.36 0.12 6.34
CA GLY A 8 12.74 -0.01 5.86
C GLY A 8 13.12 0.86 4.66
N GLN A 9 12.23 1.74 4.18
CA GLN A 9 12.45 2.71 3.10
C GLN A 9 12.99 2.11 1.78
N ASN A 10 12.52 0.91 1.43
CA ASN A 10 12.79 0.25 0.15
C ASN A 10 11.50 -0.37 -0.41
N LEU A 11 11.56 -0.88 -1.64
CA LEU A 11 10.40 -1.44 -2.35
C LEU A 11 9.81 -2.67 -1.66
N ASP A 12 10.65 -3.57 -1.13
CA ASP A 12 10.20 -4.75 -0.38
C ASP A 12 9.47 -4.33 0.91
N ALA A 13 10.03 -3.37 1.65
CA ALA A 13 9.42 -2.83 2.86
C ALA A 13 8.10 -2.10 2.58
N LEU A 14 7.95 -1.51 1.38
CA LEU A 14 6.70 -0.89 0.94
C LEU A 14 5.65 -1.97 0.68
N TYR A 15 6.02 -3.03 -0.04
CA TYR A 15 5.14 -4.16 -0.30
C TYR A 15 4.68 -4.84 1.00
N ASP A 16 5.62 -5.14 1.90
CA ASP A 16 5.32 -5.74 3.21
C ASP A 16 4.38 -4.86 4.02
N CYS A 17 4.60 -3.53 3.98
CA CYS A 17 3.72 -2.62 4.68
C CYS A 17 2.30 -2.59 4.10
N LEU A 18 2.17 -2.60 2.77
CA LEU A 18 0.85 -2.51 2.13
C LEU A 18 0.07 -3.83 2.19
N THR A 19 0.76 -4.95 2.34
CA THR A 19 0.15 -6.29 2.49
C THR A 19 -0.10 -6.71 3.94
N ASP A 20 0.45 -5.98 4.92
CA ASP A 20 0.14 -6.14 6.35
C ASP A 20 -0.46 -4.85 6.95
N LEU A 21 -1.70 -4.51 6.61
CA LEU A 21 -2.39 -3.36 7.19
C LEU A 21 -2.89 -3.60 8.64
N SER A 22 -2.29 -4.52 9.40
CA SER A 22 -2.77 -4.92 10.73
C SER A 22 -2.83 -3.77 11.74
N TRP A 23 -2.01 -2.73 11.56
CA TRP A 23 -2.02 -1.51 12.37
C TRP A 23 -3.20 -0.56 12.07
N LEU A 24 -3.96 -0.80 11.00
CA LEU A 24 -5.18 -0.04 10.68
C LEU A 24 -6.44 -0.82 11.12
N PRO A 25 -7.57 -0.12 11.33
CA PRO A 25 -8.85 -0.78 11.50
C PRO A 25 -9.21 -1.70 10.30
N PRO A 26 -10.07 -2.71 10.49
CA PRO A 26 -10.63 -3.47 9.38
C PRO A 26 -11.46 -2.56 8.46
N GLY A 27 -11.55 -2.93 7.18
CA GLY A 27 -12.27 -2.17 6.15
C GLY A 27 -11.43 -1.81 4.92
N GLU A 28 -11.99 -0.96 4.07
CA GLU A 28 -11.33 -0.46 2.87
C GLU A 28 -10.33 0.65 3.23
N HIS A 29 -9.14 0.57 2.64
CA HIS A 29 -8.09 1.57 2.74
C HIS A 29 -7.70 2.07 1.35
N VAL A 30 -7.62 3.39 1.19
CA VAL A 30 -7.26 4.03 -0.07
C VAL A 30 -5.90 4.69 0.07
N LEU A 31 -4.92 4.24 -0.72
CA LEU A 31 -3.65 4.92 -0.88
C LEU A 31 -3.76 5.91 -2.04
N VAL A 32 -3.67 7.21 -1.73
CA VAL A 32 -3.57 8.25 -2.76
C VAL A 32 -2.10 8.45 -3.12
N TRP A 33 -1.76 8.21 -4.38
CA TRP A 33 -0.40 8.28 -4.87
C TRP A 33 -0.29 9.25 -6.06
N GLU A 34 0.52 10.29 -5.89
CA GLU A 34 0.77 11.36 -6.89
C GLU A 34 1.47 10.84 -8.17
N GLY A 35 1.98 9.61 -8.16
CA GLY A 35 2.79 9.05 -9.24
C GLY A 35 4.28 9.31 -9.07
N GLY A 36 5.04 9.10 -10.15
CA GLY A 36 6.48 9.34 -10.21
C GLY A 36 7.22 8.15 -10.81
N ASP A 37 7.63 7.23 -9.94
CA ASP A 37 8.53 6.13 -10.26
C ASP A 37 7.78 4.85 -10.72
N GLU A 38 8.25 4.19 -11.78
CA GLU A 38 7.63 3.00 -12.35
C GLU A 38 7.80 1.75 -11.48
N ASP A 39 8.93 1.61 -10.78
CA ASP A 39 9.17 0.49 -9.87
C ASP A 39 8.26 0.62 -8.65
N VAL A 40 8.06 1.84 -8.15
CA VAL A 40 7.03 2.11 -7.12
C VAL A 40 5.64 1.78 -7.66
N ALA A 41 5.31 2.17 -8.90
CA ALA A 41 4.02 1.85 -9.50
C ALA A 41 3.73 0.35 -9.51
N ALA A 42 4.72 -0.45 -9.89
CA ALA A 42 4.62 -1.90 -9.95
C ALA A 42 4.32 -2.51 -8.57
N VAL A 43 5.06 -2.09 -7.54
CA VAL A 43 4.83 -2.55 -6.15
C VAL A 43 3.44 -2.20 -5.65
N LEU A 44 2.95 -1.00 -5.98
CA LEU A 44 1.61 -0.57 -5.59
C LEU A 44 0.52 -1.43 -6.25
N ALA A 45 0.69 -1.78 -7.53
CA ALA A 45 -0.24 -2.65 -8.25
C ALA A 45 -0.25 -4.08 -7.68
N ASP A 46 0.92 -4.65 -7.42
CA ASP A 46 1.04 -5.99 -6.83
C ASP A 46 0.42 -6.04 -5.43
N ALA A 47 0.65 -5.00 -4.60
CA ALA A 47 0.05 -4.91 -3.28
C ALA A 47 -1.47 -4.74 -3.31
N GLU A 48 -2.00 -3.96 -4.25
CA GLU A 48 -3.45 -3.81 -4.47
C GLU A 48 -4.10 -5.15 -4.87
N GLU A 49 -3.46 -5.92 -5.77
CA GLU A 49 -3.94 -7.24 -6.15
C GLU A 49 -3.94 -8.20 -4.95
N ALA A 50 -2.84 -8.26 -4.21
CA ALA A 50 -2.69 -9.13 -3.03
C ALA A 50 -3.75 -8.81 -1.96
N MET A 51 -4.12 -7.54 -1.82
CA MET A 51 -5.09 -7.05 -0.83
C MET A 51 -6.50 -6.84 -1.42
N SER A 52 -6.80 -7.40 -2.59
CA SER A 52 -8.12 -7.28 -3.24
C SER A 52 -9.25 -7.97 -2.47
N SER A 53 -8.93 -8.85 -1.52
CA SER A 53 -9.92 -9.55 -0.71
C SER A 53 -9.43 -9.77 0.72
N GLY A 54 -10.36 -9.79 1.68
CA GLY A 54 -10.05 -10.03 3.08
C GLY A 54 -10.77 -9.07 4.03
N ARG A 55 -10.31 -9.02 5.29
CA ARG A 55 -10.85 -8.10 6.30
C ARG A 55 -10.36 -6.65 6.13
N ARG A 56 -9.29 -6.47 5.37
CA ARG A 56 -8.72 -5.18 4.99
C ARG A 56 -8.44 -5.24 3.51
N THR A 57 -8.94 -4.26 2.76
CA THR A 57 -8.66 -4.14 1.34
C THR A 57 -7.86 -2.88 1.07
N LEU A 58 -7.06 -2.90 0.01
CA LEU A 58 -6.30 -1.76 -0.45
C LEU A 58 -6.80 -1.35 -1.83
N THR A 59 -6.90 -0.04 -2.06
CA THR A 59 -7.12 0.53 -3.39
C THR A 59 -6.12 1.66 -3.62
N VAL A 60 -5.47 1.67 -4.78
CA VAL A 60 -4.49 2.71 -5.14
C VAL A 60 -5.17 3.70 -6.08
N ARG A 61 -5.13 4.99 -5.73
CA ARG A 61 -5.77 6.05 -6.52
C ARG A 61 -4.79 7.16 -6.85
N ARG A 62 -4.81 7.63 -8.10
CA ARG A 62 -4.15 8.88 -8.48
C ARG A 62 -5.00 10.09 -8.09
N PRO A 63 -4.40 11.19 -7.63
CA PRO A 63 -5.11 12.45 -7.47
C PRO A 63 -5.61 12.91 -8.84
N GLY A 64 -6.86 13.39 -8.86
CA GLY A 64 -7.51 13.92 -10.06
C GLY A 64 -7.14 15.37 -10.34
#